data_AF-A0AAW7IK80-F1
#
_entry.id   AF-A0AAW7IK80-F1
#
_cell.length_a   1.000
_cell.length_b   1.000
_cell.length_c   1.000
_cell.angle_alpha   90.00
_cell.angle_beta   90.00
_cell.angle_gamma   90.00
#
_symmetry.space_group_name_H-M   'P 1'
#
loop_
_entity.id
_entity.type
_entity.pdbx_description
1 polymer ?
#
loop_
_entity_poly.entity_id
_entity_poly.type
_entity_poly.pdbx_seq_one_letter_code
_entity_poly.pdbx_strand_id
1 'polypeptide(L)' 'MRKGVEERRKELIHKLMVHHVNMTVEKLMKLSLKELEIEYKKVQMDCHPHSDAGSIHWINTKRC' A
#
# COMPACT_ATOMS: atom_id res chain seq x y z
N MET A 1 -5.53 15.08 21.75
CA MET A 1 -5.29 13.83 20.98
C MET A 1 -4.74 14.15 19.58
N ARG A 2 -3.50 14.63 19.46
CA ARG A 2 -2.87 14.93 18.14
C ARG A 2 -1.53 14.23 17.92
N LYS A 3 -0.84 13.80 18.99
CA LYS A 3 0.45 13.09 18.92
C LYS A 3 0.42 11.82 18.06
N GLY A 4 -0.62 10.99 18.21
CA GLY A 4 -0.71 9.73 17.47
C GLY A 4 -0.83 9.88 15.94
N VAL A 5 -1.32 11.02 15.44
CA VAL A 5 -1.40 11.26 13.99
C VAL A 5 -0.03 11.63 13.42
N GLU A 6 0.74 12.44 14.15
CA GLU A 6 2.10 12.81 13.75
C GLU A 6 3.06 11.63 13.83
N GLU A 7 2.93 10.78 14.84
CA GLU A 7 3.71 9.54 14.96
C GLU A 7 3.43 8.59 13.79
N ARG A 8 2.15 8.34 13.48
CA ARG A 8 1.76 7.54 12.31
C ARG A 8 2.29 8.12 11.00
N ARG A 9 2.30 9.45 10.86
CA ARG A 9 2.85 10.11 9.67
C ARG A 9 4.34 9.86 9.53
N LYS A 10 5.11 9.97 10.62
CA LYS A 10 6.55 9.69 10.62
C LYS A 10 6.83 8.23 10.28
N GLU A 11 6.07 7.30 10.85
CA GLU A 11 6.18 5.87 10.53
C GLU A 11 5.92 5.58 9.05
N LEU A 12 4.85 6.16 8.48
CA LEU A 12 4.53 6.00 7.05
C LEU A 12 5.67 6.52 6.16
N ILE A 13 6.22 7.70 6.46
CA ILE A 13 7.36 8.24 5.72
C ILE A 13 8.56 7.30 5.80
N HIS A 14 8.85 6.75 6.98
CA HIS A 14 10.00 5.88 7.18
C HIS A 14 9.86 4.57 6.40
N LYS A 15 8.67 3.95 6.44
CA LYS A 15 8.38 2.75 5.65
C LYS A 15 8.44 3.02 4.14
N LEU A 16 7.90 4.15 3.70
CA LEU A 16 7.96 4.57 2.30
C LEU A 16 9.38 4.84 1.82
N MET A 17 10.26 5.42 2.64
CA MET A 17 11.68 5.57 2.29
C MET A 17 12.36 4.23 2.02
N VAL A 18 12.06 3.21 2.82
CA VAL A 18 12.68 1.88 2.67
C VAL A 18 12.19 1.18 1.40
N HIS A 19 10.91 1.34 1.05
CA HIS A 19 10.32 0.68 -0.12
C HIS A 19 10.49 1.48 -1.43
N HIS A 20 10.47 2.82 -1.38
CA HIS A 20 10.65 3.67 -2.57
C HIS A 20 12.09 4.19 -2.65
N VAL A 21 12.96 3.42 -3.31
CA VAL A 21 14.34 3.81 -3.62
C VAL A 21 14.43 5.12 -4.43
N ASN A 22 13.37 5.47 -5.18
CA ASN A 22 13.31 6.65 -6.03
C ASN A 22 12.63 7.89 -5.41
N MET A 23 12.11 7.83 -4.17
CA MET A 23 11.46 8.99 -3.52
C MET A 23 12.32 9.53 -2.38
N THR A 24 12.85 10.74 -2.57
CA THR A 24 13.61 11.47 -1.56
C THR A 24 12.73 11.91 -0.40
N VAL A 25 13.32 12.02 0.79
CA VAL A 25 12.67 12.49 2.03
C VAL A 25 11.89 13.79 1.84
N GLU A 26 12.47 14.76 1.15
CA GLU A 26 11.84 16.05 0.87
C GLU A 26 10.54 15.92 0.08
N LYS A 27 10.50 14.94 -0.83
CA LYS A 27 9.32 14.66 -1.66
C LYS A 27 8.23 14.00 -0.83
N LEU A 28 8.59 13.07 0.06
CA LEU A 28 7.66 12.44 1.01
C LEU A 28 7.12 13.42 2.07
N MET A 29 7.94 14.37 2.53
CA MET A 29 7.51 15.41 3.47
C MET A 29 6.56 16.44 2.84
N LYS A 30 6.68 16.68 1.53
CA LYS A 30 5.72 17.50 0.77
C LYS A 30 4.35 16.85 0.60
N LEU A 31 4.25 15.52 0.75
CA LEU A 31 2.99 14.80 0.61
C LEU A 31 2.11 14.95 1.85
N SER A 32 0.79 15.01 1.61
CA SER A 32 -0.21 14.99 2.69
C SER A 32 -0.32 13.59 3.30
N LEU A 33 -0.87 13.51 4.52
CA LEU A 33 -1.09 12.22 5.22
C LEU A 33 -1.81 11.20 4.34
N LYS A 34 -2.86 11.65 3.64
CA LYS A 34 -3.68 10.82 2.75
C LYS A 34 -2.87 10.24 1.58
N GLU A 35 -1.96 11.03 1.02
CA GLU A 35 -1.07 10.60 -0.07
C GLU A 35 -0.06 9.56 0.42
N LEU A 36 0.51 9.77 1.63
CA LEU A 36 1.40 8.81 2.27
C LEU A 36 0.67 7.47 2.53
N GLU A 37 -0.59 7.51 2.98
CA GLU A 37 -1.39 6.29 3.16
C GLU A 37 -1.68 5.56 1.84
N ILE A 38 -1.97 6.31 0.76
CA ILE A 38 -2.21 5.73 -0.58
C ILE A 38 -0.96 5.04 -1.11
N GLU A 39 0.20 5.71 -1.06
CA GLU A 39 1.47 5.11 -1.51
C GLU A 39 1.81 3.88 -0.68
N TYR A 40 1.65 3.95 0.64
CA TYR A 40 1.91 2.80 1.52
C TYR A 40 0.97 1.62 1.21
N LYS A 41 -0.28 1.89 0.83
CA LYS A 41 -1.21 0.86 0.37
C LYS A 41 -0.79 0.26 -0.97
N LYS A 42 -0.28 1.06 -1.91
CA LYS A 42 0.27 0.56 -3.18
C LYS A 42 1.49 -0.32 -2.97
N VAL A 43 2.42 0.10 -2.11
CA VAL A 43 3.60 -0.71 -1.74
C VAL A 43 3.17 -2.05 -1.16
N GLN A 44 2.17 -2.06 -0.27
CA GLN A 44 1.62 -3.31 0.27
C GLN A 44 0.96 -4.17 -0.81
N MET A 45 0.23 -3.57 -1.77
CA MET A 45 -0.35 -4.31 -2.89
C MET A 45 0.72 -4.89 -3.83
N ASP A 46 1.81 -4.16 -4.07
CA ASP A 46 2.92 -4.58 -4.92
C ASP A 46 3.75 -5.69 -4.26
N CYS A 47 3.95 -5.60 -2.94
CA CYS A 47 4.58 -6.64 -2.11
C CYS A 47 3.67 -7.85 -1.82
N HIS A 48 2.44 -7.92 -2.37
CA HIS A 48 1.61 -9.12 -2.25
C HIS A 48 1.88 -10.06 -3.44
N PRO A 49 2.64 -11.16 -3.26
CA PRO A 49 2.90 -12.13 -4.32
C PRO A 49 1.65 -12.89 -4.78
N HIS A 50 0.50 -12.70 -4.13
CA HIS A 50 -0.74 -13.39 -4.45
C HIS A 50 -1.94 -12.43 -4.27
N SER A 51 -2.14 -11.52 -5.22
CA SER A 51 -3.52 -11.27 -5.64
C SER A 51 -3.91 -12.50 -6.43
N ASP A 52 -4.38 -13.52 -5.70
CA ASP A 52 -4.69 -14.85 -6.20
C ASP A 52 -5.42 -14.75 -7.54
N ALA A 53 -4.71 -15.24 -8.56
CA ALA A 53 -5.19 -15.40 -9.89
C ALA A 53 -6.42 -16.31 -9.85
N GLY A 54 -7.58 -15.77 -10.22
CA GLY A 54 -8.77 -16.51 -10.62
C GLY A 54 -9.17 -17.64 -9.70
N SER A 55 -10.10 -17.39 -8.78
CA SER A 55 -10.91 -18.46 -8.20
C SER A 55 -11.42 -19.33 -9.35
N ILE A 56 -10.90 -20.55 -9.47
CA ILE A 56 -11.32 -21.50 -10.50
C ILE A 56 -12.80 -21.81 -10.21
N HIS A 57 -13.69 -21.14 -10.91
CA HIS A 57 -15.11 -21.48 -10.91
C HIS A 57 -15.22 -22.78 -11.71
N TRP A 58 -15.37 -23.92 -11.03
CA TRP A 58 -15.88 -25.12 -11.67
C TRP A 58 -17.31 -24.84 -12.12
N ILE A 59 -17.46 -24.37 -13.37
CA ILE A 59 -18.73 -24.45 -14.07
C ILE A 59 -19.05 -25.94 -14.27
N ASN A 60 -19.78 -26.50 -13.32
CA ASN A 60 -20.43 -27.78 -13.49
C ASN A 60 -21.54 -27.60 -14.52
N THR A 61 -21.17 -27.62 -15.81
CA THR A 61 -22.13 -27.83 -16.89
C THR A 61 -22.78 -29.20 -16.69
N LYS A 62 -23.98 -29.20 -16.10
CA LYS A 62 -24.94 -30.24 -16.42
C LYS A 62 -25.60 -29.81 -17.72
N ARG A 63 -25.23 -30.46 -18.82
CA ARG A 63 -26.13 -30.58 -19.97
C ARG A 63 -27.42 -31.22 -19.46
N CYS A 64 -28.53 -30.49 -19.57
CA CYS A 64 -29.87 -31.03 -19.65
C CYS A 64 -30.50 -30.47 -20.93
#